data_AF-A0A960E958-F1
#
_entry.id   AF-A0A960E958-F1
#
_cell.length_a   1.000
_cell.length_b   1.000
_cell.length_c   1.000
_cell.angle_alpha   90.00
_cell.angle_beta   90.00
_cell.angle_gamma   90.00
#
_symmetry.space_group_name_H-M   'P 1'
#
loop_
_entity.id
_entity.type
_entity.pdbx_description
1 polymer ?
#
loop_
_entity_poly.entity_id
_entity_poly.type
_entity_poly.pdbx_seq_one_letter_code
_entity_poly.pdbx_strand_id
1 'polypeptide(L)'
;MSFWPTLEHWSVKIPLHTDHYRMPVLADTGVVELSPMPVDVPATEWESLEYMDWKSGGDTNFAPIASADGELDCRGFWDKGKTDKDALWTSNAQIAPTLRDYVDGVGANFGRVRTIKLEPQDRETAIRSIHRDDNNRFN
;
A
#
# COMPACT_ATOMS: atom_id res chain seq x y z
N MET A 1 7.13 13.46 25.58
CA MET A 1 6.11 12.69 24.83
C MET A 1 6.41 11.22 25.05
N SER A 2 5.40 10.40 25.34
CA SER A 2 5.56 8.94 25.28
C SER A 2 5.92 8.55 23.83
N PHE A 3 6.74 7.52 23.67
CA PHE A 3 7.05 6.94 22.37
C PHE A 3 5.74 6.52 21.67
N TRP A 4 5.58 6.90 20.41
CA TRP A 4 4.51 6.42 19.54
C TRP A 4 5.11 5.58 18.41
N PRO A 5 4.56 4.40 18.09
CA PRO A 5 3.37 3.79 18.69
C PRO A 5 3.60 3.29 20.13
N THR A 6 2.60 3.43 21.01
CA THR A 6 2.69 2.88 22.39
C THR A 6 2.71 1.34 22.38
N LEU A 7 3.13 0.74 23.49
CA LEU A 7 3.12 -0.71 23.69
C LEU A 7 1.73 -1.36 23.60
N GLU A 8 0.67 -0.57 23.68
CA GLU A 8 -0.71 -1.02 23.53
C GLU A 8 -1.21 -0.96 22.08
N HIS A 9 -0.50 -0.24 21.21
CA HIS A 9 -0.89 -0.06 19.82
C HIS A 9 -0.90 -1.40 19.08
N TRP A 10 -1.98 -1.72 18.35
CA TRP A 10 -2.14 -3.03 17.70
C TRP A 10 -0.95 -3.43 16.84
N SER A 11 -0.33 -2.46 16.15
CA SER A 11 0.79 -2.73 15.26
C SER A 11 2.03 -3.18 16.02
N VAL A 12 2.15 -2.99 17.35
CA VAL A 12 3.25 -3.54 18.16
C VAL A 12 3.15 -5.06 18.36
N LYS A 13 2.01 -5.67 18.00
CA LYS A 13 1.82 -7.13 18.02
C LYS A 13 2.33 -7.83 16.76
N ILE A 14 2.57 -7.10 15.68
CA ILE A 14 3.14 -7.66 14.44
C ILE A 14 4.58 -8.17 14.73
N PRO A 15 4.97 -9.37 14.30
CA PRO A 15 6.34 -9.84 14.50
C PRO A 15 7.37 -8.92 13.81
N LEU A 16 8.49 -8.61 14.50
CA LEU A 16 9.62 -7.89 13.87
C LEU A 16 10.44 -8.79 12.94
N HIS A 17 10.42 -10.09 13.22
CA HIS A 17 11.16 -11.11 12.49
C HIS A 17 10.15 -12.16 12.04
N THR A 18 10.16 -12.44 10.75
CA THR A 18 9.43 -13.53 10.10
C THR A 18 10.43 -14.33 9.28
N ASP A 19 10.01 -15.48 8.75
CA ASP A 19 10.84 -16.31 7.89
C ASP A 19 11.01 -15.73 6.46
N HIS A 20 10.47 -14.52 6.22
CA HIS A 20 10.55 -13.87 4.92
C HIS A 20 11.93 -13.29 4.67
N TYR A 21 12.31 -13.25 3.40
CA TYR A 21 13.53 -12.58 2.98
C TYR A 21 13.54 -11.11 3.42
N ARG A 22 14.60 -10.72 4.13
CA ARG A 22 14.85 -9.34 4.53
C ARG A 22 16.05 -8.82 3.76
N MET A 23 15.90 -7.69 3.08
CA MET A 23 16.99 -7.06 2.34
C MET A 23 18.13 -6.69 3.30
N PRO A 24 19.39 -7.08 3.03
CA PRO A 24 20.52 -6.79 3.91
C PRO A 24 20.69 -5.29 4.24
N VAL A 25 20.40 -4.40 3.28
CA VAL A 25 20.48 -2.94 3.47
C VAL A 25 19.59 -2.42 4.61
N LEU A 26 18.49 -3.12 4.93
CA LEU A 26 17.62 -2.77 6.05
C LEU A 26 18.25 -3.07 7.42
N ALA A 27 19.26 -3.93 7.49
CA ALA A 27 20.03 -4.12 8.71
C ALA A 27 20.97 -2.93 8.97
N ASP A 28 21.54 -2.37 7.89
CA ASP A 28 22.53 -1.30 7.97
C ASP A 28 21.90 0.09 8.13
N THR A 29 20.81 0.35 7.39
CA THR A 29 20.24 1.71 7.26
C THR A 29 18.83 1.85 7.83
N GLY A 30 18.14 0.73 8.07
CA GLY A 30 16.74 0.71 8.49
C GLY A 30 15.73 1.12 7.41
N VAL A 31 16.17 1.51 6.22
CA VAL A 31 15.33 1.95 5.09
C VAL A 31 15.84 1.39 3.77
N VAL A 32 14.97 1.32 2.76
CA VAL A 32 15.38 1.05 1.37
C VAL A 32 14.85 2.20 0.53
N GLU A 33 15.74 2.92 -0.15
CA GLU A 33 15.36 3.92 -1.13
C GLU A 33 15.27 3.25 -2.51
N LEU A 34 14.11 3.37 -3.15
CA LEU A 34 13.89 2.86 -4.50
C LEU A 34 14.23 3.95 -5.52
N SER A 35 14.78 3.54 -6.67
CA SER A 35 14.96 4.46 -7.79
C SER A 35 13.61 5.02 -8.25
N PRO A 36 13.54 6.30 -8.63
CA PRO A 36 12.34 6.85 -9.23
C PRO A 36 11.90 6.03 -10.44
N MET A 37 10.58 5.89 -10.60
CA MET A 37 10.03 5.29 -11.81
C MET A 37 10.49 6.12 -13.03
N PRO A 38 11.00 5.50 -14.10
CA PRO A 38 11.62 6.23 -15.21
C PRO A 38 10.60 6.82 -16.20
N VAL A 39 9.31 6.80 -15.87
CA VAL A 39 8.23 7.29 -16.74
C VAL A 39 7.39 8.31 -15.99
N ASP A 40 6.98 9.36 -16.71
CA ASP A 40 6.02 10.34 -16.20
C ASP A 40 4.60 9.79 -16.32
N VAL A 41 3.84 9.86 -15.23
CA VAL A 41 2.42 9.46 -15.22
C VAL A 41 1.57 10.69 -15.49
N PRO A 42 0.76 10.71 -16.56
CA PRO A 42 -0.17 11.81 -16.80
C PRO A 42 -1.10 12.02 -15.61
N ALA A 43 -1.33 13.28 -15.23
CA ALA A 43 -2.20 13.61 -14.09
C ALA A 43 -3.59 12.97 -14.19
N THR A 44 -4.13 12.92 -15.41
CA THR A 44 -5.42 12.32 -15.72
C THR A 44 -5.52 10.84 -15.32
N GLU A 45 -4.40 10.09 -15.30
CA GLU A 45 -4.40 8.68 -14.92
C GLU A 45 -4.63 8.45 -13.42
N TRP A 46 -4.33 9.43 -12.56
CA TRP A 46 -4.61 9.33 -11.13
C TRP A 46 -5.74 10.24 -10.68
N GLU A 47 -5.95 11.40 -11.30
CA GLU A 47 -7.08 12.29 -10.98
C GLU A 47 -8.45 11.72 -11.37
N SER A 48 -8.51 10.90 -12.42
CA SER A 48 -9.77 10.37 -12.98
C SER A 48 -10.17 9.02 -12.41
N LEU A 49 -9.42 8.48 -11.45
CA LEU A 49 -9.72 7.18 -10.86
C LEU A 49 -10.96 7.23 -9.97
N GLU A 50 -11.64 6.09 -9.85
CA GLU A 50 -12.70 5.93 -8.86
C GLU A 50 -12.07 5.76 -7.47
N TYR A 51 -12.23 6.80 -6.64
CA TYR A 51 -11.75 6.85 -5.27
C TYR A 51 -12.82 6.36 -4.29
N MET A 52 -12.39 5.53 -3.34
CA MET A 52 -13.20 4.99 -2.26
C MET A 52 -12.84 5.65 -0.93
N ASP A 53 -13.84 5.85 -0.08
CA ASP A 53 -13.65 6.30 1.29
C ASP A 53 -13.05 5.18 2.16
N TRP A 54 -12.01 5.49 2.93
CA TRP A 54 -11.42 4.52 3.86
C TRP A 54 -11.92 4.70 5.29
N LYS A 55 -12.45 3.60 5.84
CA LYS A 55 -13.24 3.58 7.08
C LYS A 55 -12.51 3.98 8.38
N SER A 56 -11.21 4.27 8.37
CA SER A 56 -10.46 4.55 9.61
C SER A 56 -9.48 5.73 9.57
N GLY A 57 -9.47 6.55 8.52
CA GLY A 57 -8.37 7.51 8.29
C GLY A 57 -8.77 8.90 7.80
N GLY A 58 -9.80 9.52 8.37
CA GLY A 58 -10.19 10.90 7.98
C GLY A 58 -10.43 11.05 6.47
N ASP A 59 -9.97 12.15 5.88
CA ASP A 59 -10.06 12.46 4.43
C ASP A 59 -9.05 11.66 3.57
N THR A 60 -8.74 10.41 3.95
CA THR A 60 -7.90 9.53 3.13
C THR A 60 -8.76 8.74 2.16
N ASN A 61 -8.47 8.91 0.87
CA ASN A 61 -9.12 8.15 -0.19
C ASN A 61 -8.13 7.23 -0.91
N PHE A 62 -8.64 6.08 -1.36
CA PHE A 62 -7.86 5.13 -2.12
C PHE A 62 -8.56 4.82 -3.43
N ALA A 63 -7.81 4.74 -4.52
CA ALA A 63 -8.31 4.19 -5.77
C ALA A 63 -7.57 2.87 -6.06
N PRO A 64 -8.23 1.70 -5.92
CA PRO A 64 -7.61 0.41 -6.18
C PRO A 64 -7.47 0.21 -7.69
N ILE A 65 -6.24 0.00 -8.16
CA ILE A 65 -5.90 -0.34 -9.55
C ILE A 65 -5.86 -1.87 -9.70
N ALA A 66 -5.44 -2.60 -8.65
CA ALA A 66 -5.52 -4.05 -8.56
C ALA A 66 -6.04 -4.50 -7.19
N SER A 67 -6.84 -5.56 -7.18
CA SER A 67 -7.44 -6.13 -5.97
C SER A 67 -7.46 -7.67 -6.02
N ALA A 68 -7.97 -8.30 -4.97
CA ALA A 68 -7.95 -9.77 -4.84
C ALA A 68 -8.79 -10.50 -5.89
N ASP A 69 -9.84 -9.84 -6.39
CA ASP A 69 -10.87 -10.38 -7.28
C ASP A 69 -11.21 -9.43 -8.45
N GLY A 70 -10.50 -8.32 -8.60
CA GLY A 70 -10.69 -7.37 -9.70
C GLY A 70 -11.80 -6.34 -9.44
N GLU A 71 -12.48 -6.42 -8.31
CA GLU A 71 -13.45 -5.41 -7.88
C GLU A 71 -12.75 -4.17 -7.31
N LEU A 72 -13.46 -3.03 -7.30
CA LEU A 72 -13.00 -1.79 -6.66
C LEU A 72 -13.03 -1.90 -5.12
N ASP A 73 -12.11 -2.70 -4.58
CA ASP A 73 -12.02 -3.05 -3.17
C ASP A 73 -10.62 -2.75 -2.63
N CYS A 74 -10.56 -1.97 -1.55
CA CYS A 74 -9.31 -1.58 -0.89
C CYS A 74 -8.92 -2.47 0.29
N ARG A 75 -9.76 -3.47 0.64
CA ARG A 75 -9.48 -4.40 1.73
C ARG A 75 -8.30 -5.32 1.42
N GLY A 76 -7.70 -5.86 2.47
CA GLY A 76 -6.61 -6.83 2.33
C GLY A 76 -7.11 -8.16 1.77
N PHE A 77 -6.25 -8.89 1.04
CA PHE A 77 -6.67 -10.12 0.37
C PHE A 77 -7.03 -11.22 1.38
N TRP A 78 -6.56 -11.09 2.63
CA TRP A 78 -6.88 -12.01 3.71
C TRP A 78 -8.39 -12.09 4.02
N ASP A 79 -9.16 -11.02 3.77
CA ASP A 79 -10.62 -11.03 3.94
C ASP A 79 -11.29 -11.99 2.94
N LYS A 80 -10.58 -12.35 1.86
CA LYS A 80 -10.99 -13.33 0.85
C LYS A 80 -10.18 -14.64 0.95
N GLY A 81 -9.43 -14.82 2.04
CA GLY A 81 -8.63 -16.03 2.27
C GLY A 81 -7.42 -16.18 1.34
N LYS A 82 -6.92 -15.09 0.75
CA LYS A 82 -5.80 -15.09 -0.20
C LYS A 82 -4.59 -14.35 0.35
N THR A 83 -3.40 -14.77 -0.09
CA THR A 83 -2.15 -14.00 0.06
C THR A 83 -2.20 -12.75 -0.80
N ASP A 84 -1.47 -11.69 -0.44
CA ASP A 84 -1.38 -10.44 -1.24
C ASP A 84 -0.48 -10.65 -2.47
N LYS A 85 -0.85 -11.62 -3.32
CA LYS A 85 -0.19 -12.02 -4.56
C LYS A 85 -1.26 -12.33 -5.60
N ASP A 86 -0.85 -12.35 -6.86
CA ASP A 86 -1.70 -12.72 -8.00
C ASP A 86 -3.01 -11.91 -8.04
N ALA A 87 -2.86 -10.59 -7.82
CA ALA A 87 -3.96 -9.65 -7.90
C ALA A 87 -4.54 -9.59 -9.32
N LEU A 88 -5.81 -9.21 -9.39
CA LEU A 88 -6.52 -8.96 -10.64
C LEU A 88 -6.69 -7.45 -10.83
N TRP A 89 -6.51 -7.00 -12.07
CA TRP A 89 -6.74 -5.62 -12.47
C TRP A 89 -8.20 -5.22 -12.30
N THR A 90 -8.44 -4.04 -11.74
CA THR A 90 -9.79 -3.47 -11.60
C THR A 90 -10.16 -2.61 -12.82
N SER A 91 -11.38 -2.05 -12.83
CA SER A 91 -11.78 -1.05 -13.83
C SER A 91 -10.85 0.17 -13.87
N ASN A 92 -10.27 0.58 -12.73
CA ASN A 92 -9.32 1.69 -12.65
C ASN A 92 -8.02 1.43 -13.45
N ALA A 93 -7.63 0.17 -13.65
CA ALA A 93 -6.43 -0.16 -14.44
C ALA A 93 -6.56 0.24 -15.92
N GLN A 94 -7.78 0.41 -16.43
CA GLN A 94 -8.01 0.93 -17.79
C GLN A 94 -7.76 2.43 -17.89
N ILE A 95 -7.90 3.14 -16.77
CA ILE A 95 -7.72 4.60 -16.65
C ILE A 95 -6.25 4.95 -16.39
N ALA A 96 -5.51 4.05 -15.73
CA ALA A 96 -4.09 4.21 -15.42
C ALA A 96 -3.18 3.22 -16.17
N PRO A 97 -3.14 3.23 -17.51
CA PRO A 97 -2.34 2.29 -18.29
C PRO A 97 -0.84 2.40 -17.99
N THR A 98 -0.31 3.59 -17.71
CA THR A 98 1.12 3.77 -17.43
C THR A 98 1.53 3.05 -16.15
N LEU A 99 0.72 3.20 -15.08
CA LEU A 99 0.97 2.52 -13.81
C LEU A 99 0.78 1.00 -13.92
N ARG A 100 -0.27 0.56 -14.64
CA ARG A 100 -0.53 -0.86 -14.89
C ARG A 100 0.64 -1.51 -15.63
N ASP A 101 1.05 -0.92 -16.76
CA ASP A 101 2.08 -1.48 -17.63
C ASP A 101 3.45 -1.47 -16.94
N TYR A 102 3.73 -0.48 -16.09
CA TYR A 102 4.93 -0.47 -15.25
C TYR A 102 4.97 -1.64 -14.28
N VAL A 103 3.86 -1.91 -13.58
CA VAL A 103 3.76 -3.03 -12.64
C VAL A 103 3.88 -4.37 -13.37
N ASP A 104 3.19 -4.54 -14.51
CA ASP A 104 3.30 -5.75 -15.34
C ASP A 104 4.75 -5.96 -15.85
N GLY A 105 5.44 -4.86 -16.19
CA GLY A 105 6.82 -4.87 -16.66
C GLY A 105 7.86 -5.33 -15.62
N VAL A 106 7.52 -5.37 -14.32
CA VAL A 106 8.41 -5.90 -13.27
C VAL A 106 8.60 -7.42 -13.41
N GLY A 107 7.62 -8.14 -13.96
CA GLY A 107 7.71 -9.59 -14.19
C GLY A 107 7.63 -10.44 -12.92
N ALA A 108 7.11 -9.88 -11.82
CA ALA A 108 6.82 -10.59 -10.57
C ALA A 108 5.32 -10.60 -10.31
N ASN A 109 4.85 -11.56 -9.50
CA ASN A 109 3.49 -11.46 -8.99
C ASN A 109 3.36 -10.26 -8.05
N PHE A 110 2.18 -9.63 -8.08
CA PHE A 110 1.91 -8.43 -7.31
C PHE A 110 0.61 -8.59 -6.51
N GLY A 111 0.55 -7.86 -5.39
CA GLY A 111 -0.63 -7.75 -4.55
C GLY A 111 -1.44 -6.49 -4.88
N ARG A 112 -1.82 -5.74 -3.86
CA ARG A 112 -2.59 -4.51 -4.00
C ARG A 112 -1.78 -3.43 -4.75
N VAL A 113 -2.38 -2.88 -5.81
CA VAL A 113 -1.89 -1.67 -6.49
C VAL A 113 -2.95 -0.58 -6.31
N ARG A 114 -2.57 0.59 -5.82
CA ARG A 114 -3.52 1.66 -5.50
C ARG A 114 -2.87 3.03 -5.50
N THR A 115 -3.63 4.06 -5.84
CA THR A 115 -3.28 5.44 -5.50
C THR A 115 -3.86 5.78 -4.13
N ILE A 116 -3.14 6.63 -3.39
CA ILE A 116 -3.58 7.11 -2.08
C ILE A 116 -3.63 8.64 -2.18
N LYS A 117 -4.80 9.21 -1.93
CA LYS A 117 -4.98 10.65 -1.78
C LYS A 117 -4.98 10.97 -0.29
N LEU A 118 -4.07 11.86 0.10
CA LEU A 118 -3.89 12.29 1.48
C LEU A 118 -4.02 13.81 1.54
N GLU A 119 -4.83 14.29 2.48
CA GLU A 119 -4.85 15.70 2.84
C GLU A 119 -3.68 16.04 3.78
N PRO A 120 -3.18 17.29 3.76
CA PRO A 120 -2.13 17.73 4.68
C PRO A 120 -2.54 17.53 6.15
N GLN A 121 -1.60 17.00 6.95
CA GLN A 121 -1.81 16.77 8.39
C GLN A 121 -0.79 17.55 9.21
N ASP A 122 -1.19 18.00 10.40
CA ASP A 122 -0.24 18.55 11.36
C ASP A 122 0.67 17.46 11.96
N ARG A 123 1.73 17.91 12.64
CA ARG A 123 2.72 17.01 13.24
C ARG A 123 2.10 16.04 14.25
N GLU A 124 1.17 16.49 15.08
CA GLU A 124 0.57 15.65 16.11
C GLU A 124 -0.25 14.51 15.50
N THR A 125 -1.02 14.83 14.47
CA THR A 125 -1.81 13.88 13.68
C THR A 125 -0.91 12.88 12.97
N ALA A 126 0.13 13.36 12.29
CA ALA A 126 1.09 12.51 11.58
C ALA A 126 1.81 11.53 12.52
N ILE A 127 2.25 11.98 13.70
CA ILE A 127 2.90 11.12 14.70
C ILE A 127 1.95 10.01 15.15
N ARG A 128 0.67 10.29 15.37
CA ARG A 128 -0.32 9.29 15.79
C ARG A 128 -0.58 8.21 14.72
N SER A 129 -0.37 8.54 13.46
CA SER A 129 -0.55 7.63 12.32
C SER A 129 0.63 6.66 12.12
N ILE A 130 1.73 6.80 12.85
CA ILE A 130 2.88 5.88 12.74
C ILE A 130 2.49 4.50 13.25
N HIS A 131 2.59 3.50 12.37
CA HIS A 131 2.31 2.11 12.68
C HIS A 131 3.16 1.18 11.81
N ARG A 132 3.21 -0.10 12.21
CA ARG A 132 3.73 -1.17 11.36
C ARG A 132 2.59 -1.72 10.53
N ASP A 133 2.85 -1.94 9.25
CA ASP A 133 1.86 -2.50 8.33
C ASP A 133 1.88 -4.03 8.39
N ASP A 134 0.71 -4.64 8.18
CA ASP A 134 0.50 -6.10 8.22
C ASP A 134 0.29 -6.67 6.80
N ASN A 135 1.03 -6.12 5.83
CA ASN A 135 0.89 -6.45 4.40
C ASN A 135 1.27 -7.90 4.06
N ASN A 136 1.89 -8.63 4.99
CA ASN A 136 2.37 -10.00 4.77
C ASN A 136 1.63 -11.04 5.63
N ARG A 137 0.44 -10.74 6.15
CA ARG A 137 -0.29 -11.60 7.10
C ARG A 137 -0.35 -13.09 6.70
N PHE A 138 -0.49 -13.38 5.41
CA PHE A 138 -0.52 -14.74 4.87
C PHE A 138 0.65 -15.07 3.92
N ASN A 139 1.60 -14.15 3.76
CA ASN A 139 2.69 -14.32 2.79
C ASN A 139 3.80 -15.26 3.25
#